data_AF-A0A952LQ33-F1
#
_entry.id   AF-A0A952LQ33-F1
#
_cell.length_a   1.000
_cell.length_b   1.000
_cell.length_c   1.000
_cell.angle_alpha   90.00
_cell.angle_beta   90.00
_cell.angle_gamma   90.00
#
_symmetry.space_group_name_H-M   'P 1'
#
loop_
_entity.id
_entity.type
_entity.pdbx_description
1 polymer ?
#
loop_
_entity_poly.entity_id
_entity_poly.type
_entity_poly.pdbx_seq_one_letter_code
_entity_poly.pdbx_strand_id
1 'polypeptide(L)'
;MKPKIKYMFDYDCYPLWSIDDATIKQFGFNITDLRGLDLSDSTIKMIEYCCEMFDGQLNPIYPGFPSFWSGRMYAFFQYSIKHLLEKINKDIQEFYEIENHEVQRFNEEINIERIDIELKNFLSNPAQFAIKNGISFNSEKELKNEIQNSFNEWNKKEFKYYTI
;
A
#
# COMPACT_ATOMS: atom_id res chain seq x y z
N MET A 1 21.86 -3.21 23.48
CA MET A 1 20.61 -2.74 22.86
C MET A 1 20.53 -3.38 21.49
N LYS A 2 19.37 -3.89 21.08
CA LYS A 2 19.23 -4.45 19.72
C LYS A 2 19.24 -3.32 18.70
N PRO A 3 19.83 -3.51 17.51
CA PRO A 3 19.67 -2.56 16.42
C PRO A 3 18.20 -2.45 16.02
N LYS A 4 17.81 -1.30 15.51
CA LYS A 4 16.42 -0.94 15.25
C LYS A 4 16.11 -0.86 13.76
N ILE A 5 14.98 -1.43 13.39
CA ILE A 5 14.43 -1.41 12.03
C ILE A 5 13.06 -0.74 12.07
N LYS A 6 12.82 0.18 11.15
CA LYS A 6 11.55 0.88 10.98
C LYS A 6 10.68 0.07 10.01
N TYR A 7 9.43 -0.13 10.40
CA TYR A 7 8.38 -0.70 9.54
C TYR A 7 7.47 0.41 9.00
N MET A 8 7.53 0.68 7.71
CA MET A 8 6.76 1.71 7.01
C MET A 8 6.69 1.44 5.52
N PHE A 9 5.51 1.56 4.93
CA PHE A 9 5.34 1.52 3.48
C PHE A 9 5.69 2.87 2.84
N ASP A 10 6.42 2.80 1.75
CA ASP A 10 6.66 3.91 0.84
C ASP A 10 6.65 3.35 -0.59
N TYR A 11 6.38 4.21 -1.57
CA TYR A 11 6.27 3.78 -2.97
C TYR A 11 7.59 3.22 -3.49
N ASP A 12 7.51 2.13 -4.26
CA ASP A 12 8.66 1.42 -4.85
C ASP A 12 9.68 0.91 -3.81
N CYS A 13 9.31 0.81 -2.54
CA CYS A 13 10.19 0.42 -1.44
C CYS A 13 9.65 -0.79 -0.68
N TYR A 14 10.56 -1.62 -0.15
CA TYR A 14 10.19 -2.59 0.88
C TYR A 14 9.87 -1.90 2.20
N PRO A 15 9.03 -2.49 3.07
CA PRO A 15 8.53 -1.80 4.24
C PRO A 15 9.55 -1.72 5.38
N LEU A 16 10.80 -2.14 5.17
CA LEU A 16 11.84 -2.21 6.19
C LEU A 16 12.94 -1.18 5.93
N TRP A 17 13.21 -0.38 6.95
CA TRP A 17 14.14 0.75 6.88
C TRP A 17 15.11 0.71 8.05
N SER A 18 16.37 1.07 7.80
CA SER A 18 17.37 1.16 8.86
C SER A 18 17.19 2.44 9.66
N ILE A 19 17.29 2.37 11.00
CA ILE A 19 17.10 3.52 11.89
C ILE A 19 18.44 4.03 12.44
N ASP A 20 19.39 3.13 12.69
CA ASP A 20 20.65 3.44 13.36
C ASP A 20 21.86 3.24 12.44
N ASP A 21 23.01 3.80 12.83
CA ASP A 21 24.24 3.74 12.03
C ASP A 21 24.69 2.29 11.76
N ALA A 22 24.39 1.35 12.67
CA ALA A 22 24.80 -0.04 12.53
C ALA A 22 24.01 -0.72 11.40
N THR A 23 22.68 -0.56 11.41
CA THR A 23 21.77 -1.08 10.37
C THR A 23 21.98 -0.37 9.05
N ILE A 24 22.16 0.95 9.03
CA ILE A 24 22.44 1.72 7.81
C ILE A 24 23.74 1.25 7.16
N LYS A 25 24.80 1.02 7.96
CA LYS A 25 26.09 0.54 7.44
C LYS A 25 25.97 -0.86 6.82
N GLN A 26 25.10 -1.71 7.36
CA GLN A 26 24.94 -3.08 6.91
C GLN A 26 23.99 -3.21 5.70
N PHE A 27 22.88 -2.49 5.71
CA PHE A 27 21.77 -2.69 4.79
C PHE A 27 21.41 -1.48 3.93
N GLY A 28 21.97 -0.30 4.21
CA GLY A 28 21.51 0.97 3.63
C GLY A 28 20.24 1.50 4.29
N PHE A 29 19.65 2.58 3.73
CA PHE A 29 18.47 3.23 4.31
C PHE A 29 17.18 2.43 4.14
N ASN A 30 16.81 2.07 2.90
CA ASN A 30 15.78 1.07 2.64
C ASN A 30 16.44 -0.31 2.57
N ILE A 31 15.93 -1.28 3.33
CA ILE A 31 16.54 -2.60 3.43
C ILE A 31 16.01 -3.48 2.28
N THR A 32 16.82 -3.60 1.22
CA THR A 32 16.50 -4.47 0.07
C THR A 32 17.02 -5.90 0.22
N ASP A 33 18.07 -6.11 1.01
CA ASP A 33 18.59 -7.45 1.33
C ASP A 33 17.80 -8.06 2.50
N LEU A 34 16.58 -8.52 2.20
CA LEU A 34 15.68 -9.14 3.17
C LEU A 34 16.21 -10.47 3.71
N ARG A 35 17.06 -11.17 2.95
CA ARG A 35 17.69 -12.42 3.39
C ARG A 35 18.80 -12.17 4.40
N GLY A 36 19.52 -11.06 4.27
CA GLY A 36 20.49 -10.62 5.26
C GLY A 36 19.90 -10.29 6.63
N LEU A 37 18.57 -10.13 6.72
CA LEU A 37 17.83 -10.02 7.98
C LEU A 37 17.37 -11.36 8.57
N ASP A 38 17.70 -12.49 7.95
CA ASP A 38 17.20 -13.82 8.31
C ASP A 38 15.67 -13.97 8.24
N LEU A 39 15.01 -13.22 7.35
CA LEU A 39 13.58 -13.39 7.08
C LEU A 39 13.31 -14.70 6.34
N SER A 40 12.23 -15.39 6.73
CA SER A 40 11.82 -16.61 6.05
C SER A 40 11.32 -16.32 4.63
N ASP A 41 11.45 -17.29 3.72
CA ASP A 41 10.90 -17.19 2.36
C ASP A 41 9.40 -16.84 2.34
N SER A 42 8.66 -17.33 3.34
CA SER A 42 7.23 -17.03 3.48
C SER A 42 6.97 -15.55 3.80
N THR A 43 7.83 -14.95 4.62
CA THR A 43 7.74 -13.55 5.01
C THR A 43 8.18 -12.65 3.87
N ILE A 44 9.27 -13.01 3.17
CA ILE A 44 9.74 -12.27 1.98
C ILE A 44 8.65 -12.21 0.89
N LYS A 45 8.02 -13.35 0.56
CA LYS A 45 6.91 -13.36 -0.41
C LYS A 45 5.73 -12.49 0.04
N MET A 46 5.45 -12.46 1.34
CA MET A 46 4.39 -11.62 1.88
C MET A 46 4.75 -10.13 1.84
N ILE A 47 6.03 -9.78 2.01
CA ILE A 47 6.52 -8.41 1.79
C ILE A 47 6.28 -8.01 0.34
N GLU A 48 6.77 -8.80 -0.62
CA GLU A 48 6.61 -8.53 -2.06
C GLU A 48 5.14 -8.36 -2.43
N TYR A 49 4.28 -9.24 -1.92
CA TYR A 49 2.83 -9.17 -2.13
C TYR A 49 2.20 -7.89 -1.56
N CYS A 50 2.58 -7.49 -0.33
CA CYS A 50 2.05 -6.26 0.27
C CYS A 50 2.55 -5.00 -0.44
N CYS A 51 3.81 -4.98 -0.91
CA CYS A 51 4.32 -3.89 -1.73
C CYS A 51 3.55 -3.78 -3.05
N GLU A 52 3.34 -4.89 -3.75
CA GLU A 52 2.57 -4.88 -5.02
C GLU A 52 1.14 -4.36 -4.82
N MET A 53 0.50 -4.73 -3.70
CA MET A 53 -0.79 -4.15 -3.33
C MET A 53 -0.66 -2.65 -3.12
N PHE A 54 0.26 -2.21 -2.25
CA PHE A 54 0.45 -0.81 -1.87
C PHE A 54 0.73 0.11 -3.07
N ASP A 55 1.59 -0.31 -4.00
CA ASP A 55 1.87 0.44 -5.22
C ASP A 55 0.60 0.59 -6.08
N GLY A 56 -0.27 -0.43 -6.06
CA GLY A 56 -1.59 -0.39 -6.68
C GLY A 56 -2.60 0.55 -5.99
N GLN A 57 -2.26 1.20 -4.87
CA GLN A 57 -3.13 2.19 -4.22
C GLN A 57 -3.27 3.46 -5.04
N LEU A 58 -2.21 3.86 -5.76
CA LEU A 58 -2.23 5.06 -6.58
C LEU A 58 -3.22 4.94 -7.74
N ASN A 59 -3.91 6.05 -8.04
CA ASN A 59 -4.75 6.09 -9.22
C ASN A 59 -3.86 6.08 -10.49
N PRO A 60 -4.05 5.10 -11.39
CA PRO A 60 -3.14 4.90 -12.53
C PRO A 60 -3.26 5.97 -13.63
N ILE A 61 -4.30 6.81 -13.59
CA ILE A 61 -4.51 7.90 -14.55
C ILE A 61 -3.81 9.16 -14.06
N TYR A 62 -4.02 9.49 -12.78
CA TYR A 62 -3.41 10.66 -12.16
C TYR A 62 -3.31 10.45 -10.65
N PRO A 63 -2.11 10.54 -10.04
CA PRO A 63 -1.91 10.27 -8.61
C PRO A 63 -2.78 11.10 -7.65
N GLY A 64 -3.23 12.29 -8.07
CA GLY A 64 -4.13 13.13 -7.27
C GLY A 64 -5.61 12.74 -7.34
N PHE A 65 -6.00 11.75 -8.14
CA PHE A 65 -7.34 11.19 -8.12
C PHE A 65 -7.53 10.16 -7.00
N PRO A 66 -8.77 9.91 -6.56
CA PRO A 66 -9.06 8.85 -5.59
C PRO A 66 -8.56 7.50 -6.08
N SER A 67 -8.10 6.67 -5.16
CA SER A 67 -7.76 5.28 -5.44
C SER A 67 -8.97 4.53 -6.03
N PHE A 68 -8.70 3.51 -6.84
CA PHE A 68 -9.73 2.58 -7.32
C PHE A 68 -10.00 1.42 -6.37
N TRP A 69 -9.30 1.34 -5.23
CA TRP A 69 -9.56 0.31 -4.24
C TRP A 69 -10.99 0.35 -3.74
N SER A 70 -11.65 -0.80 -3.76
CA SER A 70 -12.87 -0.97 -2.97
C SER A 70 -12.56 -0.87 -1.46
N GLY A 71 -13.59 -0.64 -0.65
CA GLY A 71 -13.46 -0.70 0.79
C GLY A 71 -12.98 -2.07 1.28
N ARG A 72 -13.32 -3.15 0.56
CA ARG A 72 -12.83 -4.50 0.86
C ARG A 72 -11.34 -4.65 0.58
N MET A 73 -10.83 -4.07 -0.50
CA MET A 73 -9.41 -4.10 -0.81
C MET A 73 -8.62 -3.35 0.25
N TYR A 74 -9.13 -2.19 0.67
CA TYR A 74 -8.53 -1.43 1.76
C TYR A 74 -8.49 -2.21 3.07
N ALA A 75 -9.60 -2.85 3.44
CA ALA A 75 -9.68 -3.72 4.61
C ALA A 75 -8.71 -4.92 4.53
N PHE A 76 -8.63 -5.55 3.36
CA PHE A 76 -7.74 -6.68 3.11
C PHE A 76 -6.28 -6.27 3.25
N PHE A 77 -5.86 -5.19 2.59
CA PHE A 77 -4.50 -4.66 2.70
C PHE A 77 -4.13 -4.35 4.16
N GLN A 78 -5.02 -3.67 4.89
CA GLN A 78 -4.84 -3.33 6.30
C GLN A 78 -4.65 -4.56 7.20
N TYR A 79 -5.41 -5.61 6.94
CA TYR A 79 -5.21 -6.90 7.61
C TYR A 79 -3.86 -7.52 7.24
N SER A 80 -3.51 -7.53 5.95
CA SER A 80 -2.25 -8.11 5.45
C SER A 80 -1.02 -7.44 6.06
N ILE A 81 -0.97 -6.11 6.12
CA ILE A 81 0.22 -5.41 6.66
C ILE A 81 0.37 -5.56 8.17
N LYS A 82 -0.73 -5.76 8.91
CA LYS A 82 -0.69 -6.08 10.34
C LYS A 82 -0.11 -7.47 10.55
N HIS A 83 -0.63 -8.45 9.81
CA HIS A 83 -0.12 -9.81 9.88
C HIS A 83 1.33 -9.94 9.39
N LEU A 84 1.71 -9.14 8.40
CA LEU A 84 3.10 -9.05 7.93
C LEU A 84 4.03 -8.57 9.05
N LEU A 85 3.68 -7.51 9.78
CA LEU A 85 4.48 -7.02 10.91
C LEU A 85 4.66 -8.09 11.99
N GLU A 86 3.63 -8.88 12.30
CA GLU A 86 3.72 -10.00 13.25
C GLU A 86 4.73 -11.06 12.77
N LYS A 87 4.68 -11.42 11.48
CA LYS A 87 5.61 -12.39 10.89
C LYS A 87 7.05 -11.89 10.88
N ILE A 88 7.28 -10.64 10.48
CA ILE A 88 8.63 -10.05 10.50
C ILE A 88 9.17 -10.04 11.93
N ASN A 89 8.37 -9.58 12.91
CA ASN A 89 8.77 -9.64 14.32
C ASN A 89 9.12 -11.06 14.75
N LYS A 90 8.29 -12.05 14.42
CA LYS A 90 8.58 -13.44 14.78
C LYS A 90 9.91 -13.94 14.21
N ASP A 91 10.20 -13.59 12.95
CA ASP A 91 11.42 -14.05 12.26
C ASP A 91 12.69 -13.39 12.84
N ILE A 92 12.64 -12.11 13.23
CA ILE A 92 13.88 -11.35 13.52
C ILE A 92 13.99 -10.77 14.94
N GLN A 93 12.98 -10.93 15.80
CA GLN A 93 12.93 -10.35 17.14
C GLN A 93 14.12 -10.72 18.03
N GLU A 94 14.81 -11.83 17.77
CA GLU A 94 15.99 -12.21 18.56
C GLU A 94 17.15 -11.23 18.35
N PHE A 95 17.28 -10.68 17.15
CA PHE A 95 18.41 -9.86 16.73
C PHE A 95 18.07 -8.37 16.63
N TYR A 96 16.84 -8.04 16.22
CA TYR A 96 16.42 -6.67 15.94
C TYR A 96 15.18 -6.28 16.74
N GLU A 97 15.01 -4.97 16.96
CA GLU A 97 13.78 -4.36 17.44
C GLU A 97 13.07 -3.66 16.27
N ILE A 98 11.77 -3.90 16.10
CA ILE A 98 10.99 -3.28 15.02
C ILE A 98 10.17 -2.11 15.58
N GLU A 99 10.41 -0.91 15.05
CA GLU A 99 9.57 0.24 15.29
C GLU A 99 8.47 0.32 14.24
N ASN A 100 7.22 0.19 14.68
CA ASN A 100 6.07 0.37 13.79
C ASN A 100 5.84 1.86 13.53
N HIS A 101 5.96 2.30 12.26
CA HIS A 101 5.63 3.66 11.83
C HIS A 101 4.30 3.73 11.07
N GLU A 102 3.60 2.61 10.93
CA GLU A 102 2.22 2.50 10.41
C GLU A 102 1.15 2.61 11.51
N VAL A 103 1.50 3.10 12.71
CA VAL A 103 0.60 3.11 13.89
C VAL A 103 -0.73 3.80 13.60
N GLN A 104 -0.71 4.93 12.89
CA GLN A 104 -1.93 5.64 12.51
C GLN A 104 -2.80 4.78 11.59
N ARG A 105 -2.19 4.19 10.56
CA ARG A 105 -2.86 3.31 9.59
C ARG A 105 -3.45 2.08 10.29
N PHE A 106 -2.75 1.52 11.26
CA PHE A 106 -3.19 0.34 12.01
C PHE A 106 -4.39 0.61 12.92
N ASN A 107 -4.50 1.83 13.43
CA ASN A 107 -5.59 2.24 14.31
C ASN A 107 -6.77 2.89 13.56
N GLU A 108 -6.69 2.96 12.22
CA GLU A 108 -7.77 3.50 11.40
C GLU A 108 -9.01 2.60 11.47
N GLU A 109 -10.17 3.20 11.76
CA GLU A 109 -11.45 2.53 11.64
C GLU A 109 -11.86 2.46 10.16
N ILE A 110 -11.92 1.25 9.62
CA ILE A 110 -12.22 1.02 8.21
C ILE A 110 -13.72 0.98 8.00
N ASN A 111 -14.26 2.05 7.42
CA ASN A 111 -15.65 2.09 6.97
C ASN A 111 -15.73 1.70 5.48
N ILE A 112 -15.96 0.42 5.21
CA ILE A 112 -16.05 -0.16 3.86
C ILE A 112 -17.12 0.55 3.03
N GLU A 113 -18.30 0.78 3.58
CA GLU A 113 -19.41 1.39 2.87
C GLU A 113 -19.10 2.83 2.44
N ARG A 114 -18.45 3.61 3.32
CA ARG A 114 -18.02 4.97 3.01
C ARG A 114 -17.04 4.98 1.84
N ILE A 115 -16.03 4.11 1.86
CA ILE A 115 -15.03 4.02 0.78
C ILE A 115 -15.70 3.66 -0.54
N ASP A 116 -16.60 2.66 -0.54
CA ASP A 116 -17.31 2.24 -1.75
C ASP A 116 -18.23 3.36 -2.29
N ILE A 117 -18.87 4.13 -1.41
CA ILE A 117 -19.69 5.30 -1.80
C ILE A 117 -18.81 6.39 -2.41
N GLU A 118 -17.67 6.71 -1.81
CA GLU A 118 -16.73 7.72 -2.31
C GLU A 118 -16.20 7.35 -3.70
N LEU A 119 -15.79 6.09 -3.88
CA LEU A 119 -15.37 5.55 -5.18
C LEU A 119 -16.50 5.64 -6.21
N LYS A 120 -17.72 5.21 -5.85
CA LYS A 120 -18.88 5.30 -6.74
C LYS A 120 -19.19 6.74 -7.15
N ASN A 121 -19.10 7.69 -6.20
CA ASN A 121 -19.31 9.11 -6.47
C ASN A 121 -18.26 9.65 -7.43
N PHE A 122 -16.99 9.29 -7.24
CA PHE A 122 -15.92 9.65 -8.16
C PHE A 122 -16.15 9.10 -9.57
N LEU A 123 -16.45 7.81 -9.70
CA LEU A 123 -16.72 7.16 -10.99
C LEU A 123 -17.93 7.76 -11.71
N SER A 124 -18.95 8.19 -10.97
CA SER A 124 -20.17 8.77 -11.54
C SER A 124 -19.94 10.18 -12.11
N ASN A 125 -19.05 10.96 -11.50
CA ASN A 125 -18.76 12.33 -11.94
C ASN A 125 -17.29 12.74 -11.76
N PRO A 126 -16.35 12.15 -12.53
CA PRO A 126 -14.94 12.41 -12.34
C PRO A 126 -14.52 13.82 -12.78
N ALA A 127 -15.22 14.42 -13.75
CA ALA A 127 -14.96 15.78 -14.19
C ALA A 127 -15.25 16.81 -13.09
N GLN A 128 -16.35 16.65 -12.35
CA GLN A 128 -16.63 17.52 -11.20
C GLN A 128 -15.55 17.39 -10.12
N PHE A 129 -15.06 16.16 -9.88
CA PHE A 129 -13.95 15.95 -8.97
C PHE A 129 -12.69 16.68 -9.45
N ALA A 130 -12.33 16.52 -10.73
CA ALA A 130 -11.15 17.16 -11.31
C ALA A 130 -11.22 18.69 -11.21
N ILE A 131 -12.35 19.29 -11.60
CA ILE A 131 -12.59 20.75 -11.50
C ILE A 131 -12.45 21.23 -10.05
N LYS A 132 -13.09 20.55 -9.09
CA LYS A 132 -13.05 20.92 -7.67
C LYS A 132 -11.63 20.95 -7.11
N ASN A 133 -10.76 20.07 -7.61
CA ASN A 133 -9.39 19.92 -7.14
C ASN A 133 -8.35 20.60 -8.04
N GLY A 134 -8.78 21.40 -9.03
CA GLY A 134 -7.87 22.12 -9.93
C GLY A 134 -7.09 21.22 -10.90
N ILE A 135 -7.59 20.01 -11.17
CA ILE A 135 -6.96 19.05 -12.08
C ILE A 135 -7.46 19.32 -13.50
N SER A 136 -6.53 19.56 -14.41
CA SER A 136 -6.85 19.81 -15.83
C SER A 136 -7.08 18.51 -16.59
N PHE A 137 -8.01 18.54 -17.54
CA PHE A 137 -8.30 17.42 -18.45
C PHE A 137 -8.80 17.97 -19.79
N ASN A 138 -8.64 17.18 -20.86
CA ASN A 138 -8.94 17.61 -22.22
C ASN A 138 -10.45 17.82 -22.46
N SER A 139 -11.25 16.80 -22.14
CA SER A 139 -12.70 16.85 -22.23
C SER A 139 -13.35 15.92 -21.21
N GLU A 140 -14.56 16.27 -20.76
CA GLU A 140 -15.30 15.44 -19.80
C GLU A 140 -15.55 14.03 -20.34
N LYS A 141 -15.84 13.91 -21.64
CA LYS A 141 -16.10 12.61 -22.29
C LYS A 141 -14.85 11.73 -22.28
N GLU A 142 -13.68 12.28 -22.61
CA GLU A 142 -12.42 11.52 -22.61
C GLU A 142 -12.06 11.08 -21.19
N LEU A 143 -12.11 11.99 -20.22
CA LEU A 143 -11.80 11.69 -18.82
C LEU A 143 -12.70 10.57 -18.26
N LYS A 144 -14.00 10.65 -18.54
CA LYS A 144 -14.97 9.61 -18.12
C LYS A 144 -14.63 8.25 -18.73
N ASN A 145 -14.30 8.21 -20.02
CA ASN A 145 -13.96 6.98 -20.71
C ASN A 145 -12.67 6.37 -20.17
N GLU A 146 -11.64 7.20 -19.96
CA GLU A 146 -10.35 6.77 -19.42
C GLU A 146 -10.51 6.16 -18.03
N ILE A 147 -11.17 6.89 -17.12
CA ILE A 147 -11.45 6.42 -15.76
C ILE A 147 -12.25 5.13 -15.74
N GLN A 148 -13.30 5.04 -16.57
CA GLN A 148 -14.11 3.83 -16.62
C GLN A 148 -13.32 2.62 -17.13
N ASN A 149 -12.46 2.81 -18.13
CA ASN A 149 -11.61 1.74 -18.67
C ASN A 149 -10.59 1.27 -17.62
N SER A 150 -9.84 2.19 -17.02
CA SER A 150 -8.86 1.84 -15.99
C SER A 150 -9.51 1.24 -14.74
N PHE A 151 -10.69 1.69 -14.34
CA PHE A 151 -11.45 1.08 -13.25
C PHE A 151 -11.86 -0.36 -13.58
N ASN A 152 -12.30 -0.63 -14.81
CA ASN A 152 -12.66 -2.00 -15.23
C ASN A 152 -11.45 -2.94 -15.24
N GLU A 153 -10.26 -2.43 -15.58
CA GLU A 153 -9.01 -3.18 -15.50
C GLU A 153 -8.61 -3.43 -14.05
N TRP A 154 -8.68 -2.41 -13.20
CA TRP A 154 -8.41 -2.52 -11.78
C TRP A 154 -9.34 -3.54 -11.11
N ASN A 155 -10.65 -3.45 -11.36
CA ASN A 155 -11.63 -4.35 -10.75
C ASN A 155 -11.29 -5.83 -11.04
N LYS A 156 -10.85 -6.14 -12.27
CA LYS A 156 -10.35 -7.48 -12.63
C LYS A 156 -9.07 -7.87 -11.89
N LYS A 157 -8.16 -6.91 -11.65
CA LYS A 157 -6.93 -7.13 -10.87
C LYS A 157 -7.27 -7.40 -9.40
N GLU A 158 -8.17 -6.61 -8.83
CA GLU A 158 -8.59 -6.72 -7.42
C GLU A 158 -9.14 -8.12 -7.10
N PHE A 159 -9.96 -8.69 -7.98
CA PHE A 159 -10.46 -10.06 -7.81
C PHE A 159 -9.35 -11.10 -7.62
N LYS A 160 -8.17 -10.90 -8.23
CA LYS A 160 -7.04 -11.83 -8.10
C LYS A 160 -6.44 -11.85 -6.70
N TYR A 161 -6.47 -10.73 -5.99
CA TYR A 161 -5.94 -10.64 -4.62
C TYR A 161 -6.77 -11.45 -3.61
N TYR A 162 -8.05 -11.67 -3.89
CA TYR A 162 -8.93 -12.47 -3.02
C TYR A 162 -8.87 -13.98 -3.28
N THR A 163 -8.23 -14.40 -4.38
CA THR A 163 -8.27 -15.80 -4.84
C THR A 163 -6.98 -16.58 -4.58
N ILE A 164 -6.06 -16.02 -3.78
CA ILE A 164 -4.79 -16.65 -3.40
C ILE A 164 -4.97 -17.47 -2.12
#